data_AF-A0A5C4T6Q0-F1
#
_entry.id   AF-A0A5C4T6Q0-F1
#
_cell.length_a   1.000
_cell.length_b   1.000
_cell.length_c   1.000
_cell.angle_alpha   90.00
_cell.angle_beta   90.00
_cell.angle_gamma   90.00
#
_symmetry.space_group_name_H-M   'P 1'
#
loop_
_entity.id
_entity.type
_entity.pdbx_description
1 polymer ?
#
loop_
_entity_poly.entity_id
_entity_poly.type
_entity_poly.pdbx_seq_one_letter_code
_entity_poly.pdbx_strand_id
1 'polypeptide(L)' 'MKKKPNFVIILADDLGFSDIGCFGCHIETPNLDKLAAGGIRLTQFTNTARCSPSRASLLTGLHH' A
#
# COMPACT_ATOMS: atom_id res chain seq x y z
N MET A 1 -15.23 -28.22 -1.22
CA MET A 1 -15.37 -26.75 -1.03
C MET A 1 -14.12 -26.06 -1.55
N LYS A 2 -14.24 -24.96 -2.31
CA LYS A 2 -13.08 -24.20 -2.80
C LYS A 2 -12.40 -23.51 -1.61
N LYS A 3 -11.07 -23.64 -1.49
CA LYS A 3 -10.31 -23.00 -0.41
C LYS A 3 -10.48 -21.49 -0.51
N LYS A 4 -10.89 -20.84 0.58
CA LYS A 4 -11.00 -19.38 0.62
C LYS A 4 -9.58 -18.78 0.56
N PRO A 5 -9.38 -17.68 -0.19
CA PRO A 5 -8.11 -16.98 -0.19
C PRO A 5 -7.86 -16.36 1.19
N ASN A 6 -6.58 -16.22 1.55
CA ASN A 6 -6.17 -15.40 2.67
C ASN A 6 -5.97 -13.97 2.17
N PHE A 7 -6.39 -12.99 2.97
CA PHE A 7 -6.15 -11.58 2.70
C PHE A 7 -5.12 -11.06 3.70
N VAL A 8 -4.05 -10.45 3.20
CA VAL A 8 -2.99 -9.84 4.01
C VAL A 8 -2.86 -8.39 3.58
N ILE A 9 -3.02 -7.47 4.55
CA ILE A 9 -2.87 -6.04 4.34
C ILE A 9 -1.57 -5.61 5.04
N ILE A 10 -0.63 -5.07 4.28
CA ILE A 10 0.61 -4.49 4.81
C ILE A 10 0.48 -2.97 4.69
N LEU A 11 0.50 -2.28 5.82
CA LEU A 11 0.41 -0.83 5.89
C LEU A 11 1.73 -0.27 6.43
N ALA A 12 2.41 0.56 5.65
CA ALA A 12 3.58 1.32 6.10
C ALA A 12 3.14 2.70 6.64
N ASP A 13 3.81 3.19 7.67
CA ASP A 13 3.58 4.53 8.23
C ASP A 13 4.59 5.51 7.62
N ASP A 14 4.13 6.70 7.25
CA ASP A 14 4.92 7.79 6.64
C ASP A 14 5.80 7.41 5.41
N LEU A 15 5.39 6.41 4.62
CA LEU A 15 6.07 6.04 3.38
C LEU A 15 5.61 6.94 2.22
N GLY A 16 6.52 7.74 1.68
CA GLY A 16 6.27 8.64 0.56
C GLY A 16 6.13 7.90 -0.78
N PHE A 17 5.45 8.52 -1.73
CA PHE A 17 5.23 7.94 -3.07
C PHE A 17 6.54 7.63 -3.79
N SER A 18 7.55 8.50 -3.64
CA SER A 18 8.87 8.38 -4.28
C SER A 18 9.88 7.59 -3.47
N ASP A 19 9.48 6.87 -2.42
CA ASP A 19 10.40 6.16 -1.51
C ASP A 19 10.62 4.68 -1.89
N ILE A 20 9.88 4.18 -2.88
CA ILE A 20 9.97 2.79 -3.36
C ILE A 20 10.57 2.79 -4.78
N GLY A 21 11.49 1.87 -5.06
CA GLY A 21 12.19 1.74 -6.35
C GLY A 21 11.23 1.67 -7.54
N CYS A 22 10.13 0.91 -7.41
CA CYS A 22 9.10 0.82 -8.46
C CYS A 22 8.33 2.12 -8.71
N PHE A 23 8.51 3.17 -7.92
CA PHE A 23 7.99 4.53 -8.19
C PHE A 23 9.09 5.54 -8.54
N GLY A 24 10.32 5.07 -8.80
CA GLY A 24 11.45 5.90 -9.23
C GLY A 24 12.40 6.32 -8.10
N CYS A 25 12.32 5.68 -6.93
CA CYS A 25 13.27 5.91 -5.84
C CYS A 25 14.67 5.37 -6.17
N HIS A 26 15.69 5.94 -5.52
CA HIS A 26 17.06 5.43 -5.52
C HIS A 26 17.32 4.41 -4.39
N ILE A 27 16.40 4.29 -3.42
CA ILE A 27 16.49 3.33 -2.32
C ILE A 27 16.14 1.95 -2.86
N GLU A 28 16.98 0.95 -2.56
CA GLU A 28 16.74 -0.43 -2.95
C GLU A 28 15.59 -1.04 -2.16
N THR A 29 14.47 -1.32 -2.82
CA THR A 29 13.28 -1.97 -2.23
C THR A 29 12.91 -3.28 -2.93
N PRO A 30 13.85 -4.24 -3.06
CA PRO A 30 13.72 -5.37 -4.00
C PRO A 30 12.50 -6.26 -3.75
N ASN A 31 12.05 -6.39 -2.49
CA ASN A 31 10.86 -7.16 -2.16
C ASN A 31 9.57 -6.45 -2.62
N LEU A 32 9.49 -5.14 -2.47
CA LEU A 32 8.34 -4.34 -2.91
C LEU A 32 8.31 -4.25 -4.44
N ASP A 33 9.48 -4.12 -5.06
CA ASP A 33 9.61 -4.08 -6.52
C ASP A 33 9.17 -5.40 -7.17
N LYS A 34 9.55 -6.53 -6.56
CA LYS A 34 9.11 -7.86 -6.99
C LYS A 34 7.59 -8.03 -6.84
N LEU A 35 6.99 -7.55 -5.75
CA LEU A 35 5.55 -7.58 -5.55
C LEU A 35 4.82 -6.73 -6.60
N ALA A 36 5.34 -5.53 -6.90
CA ALA A 36 4.78 -4.65 -7.92
C ALA A 36 4.87 -5.25 -9.33
N ALA A 37 6.00 -5.89 -9.68
CA ALA A 37 6.20 -6.52 -10.98
C ALA A 37 5.33 -7.77 -11.19
N GLY A 38 5.03 -8.52 -10.13
CA GLY A 38 4.17 -9.71 -10.17
C GLY A 38 2.69 -9.45 -9.92
N GLY A 39 2.30 -8.18 -9.76
CA GLY A 39 0.96 -7.79 -9.30
C GLY A 39 0.40 -6.57 -10.02
N ILE A 40 -0.47 -5.84 -9.33
CA ILE A 40 -1.05 -4.58 -9.80
C ILE A 40 -0.45 -3.45 -8.99
N ARG A 41 0.11 -2.45 -9.67
CA ARG A 41 0.65 -1.23 -9.05
C ARG A 41 -0.36 -0.08 -9.21
N LEU A 42 -0.78 0.50 -8.09
CA LEU A 42 -1.67 1.66 -8.06
C LEU A 42 -0.82 2.94 -8.11
N THR A 43 -1.02 3.78 -9.14
CA THR A 43 -0.29 5.05 -9.31
C THR A 43 -1.06 6.28 -8.86
N GLN A 44 -2.37 6.13 -8.57
CA GLN A 44 -3.25 7.19 -8.11
C GLN A 44 -4.10 6.67 -6.94
N PHE A 45 -3.47 6.54 -5.77
CA PHE A 45 -4.11 6.18 -4.51
C PHE A 45 -3.85 7.27 -3.48
N THR A 46 -4.85 7.59 -2.66
CA THR A 46 -4.75 8.65 -1.64
C THR A 46 -5.14 8.10 -0.28
N ASN A 47 -4.40 8.52 0.75
CA ASN A 47 -4.80 8.40 2.14
C ASN A 47 -5.25 9.78 2.66
N THR A 48 -5.55 9.88 3.95
CA THR A 48 -5.75 11.19 4.59
C THR A 48 -4.41 11.75 5.07
N ALA A 49 -4.33 13.06 5.33
CA ALA A 49 -3.09 13.72 5.77
C ALA A 49 -2.61 13.34 7.19
N ARG A 50 -3.29 12.42 7.89
CA ARG A 50 -2.95 12.01 9.26
C ARG A 50 -3.14 10.51 9.46
N CYS A 51 -2.33 9.93 10.35
CA CYS A 51 -2.29 8.49 10.59
C CYS A 51 -3.62 7.93 11.13
N SER A 52 -4.26 8.59 12.11
CA SER A 52 -5.54 8.15 12.69
C SER A 52 -6.70 8.10 11.69
N PRO A 53 -7.02 9.18 10.94
CA PRO A 53 -8.10 9.12 9.95
C PRO A 53 -7.79 8.15 8.79
N SER A 54 -6.53 8.01 8.35
CA SER A 54 -6.15 7.04 7.31
C SER A 54 -6.43 5.59 7.75
N ARG A 55 -6.07 5.24 8.99
CA ARG A 55 -6.35 3.90 9.55
C ARG A 55 -7.84 3.69 9.79
N ALA A 56 -8.56 4.71 10.26
CA ALA A 56 -10.00 4.63 10.47
C ALA A 56 -10.73 4.35 9.15
N SER A 57 -10.42 5.09 8.08
CA SER A 57 -11.02 4.87 6.76
C SER A 57 -10.68 3.49 6.18
N LEU A 58 -9.46 2.98 6.37
CA LEU A 58 -9.07 1.63 5.94
C LEU A 58 -9.90 0.54 6.63
N LEU A 59 -10.11 0.65 7.94
CA LEU A 59 -10.79 -0.38 8.74
C LEU A 59 -12.32 -0.33 8.62
N THR A 60 -12.89 0.86 8.40
CA THR A 60 -14.34 1.08 8.39
C THR A 60 -14.92 1.21 6.99
N GLY A 61 -14.10 1.55 5.99
CA GLY A 61 -14.59 1.91 4.65
C GLY A 61 -15.37 3.23 4.61
N LEU A 62 -15.28 4.04 5.67
CA LEU A 62 -15.97 5.32 5.78
C LEU A 62 -15.00 6.49 5.60
N HIS A 63 -15.51 7.58 5.04
CA HIS A 63 -14.80 8.85 4.92
C HIS A 63 -15.28 9.82 6.00
N HIS A 64 -14.38 10.70 6.43
CA HIS A 64 -14.69 11.85 7.28
C HIS A 64 -15.20 13.02 6.45
#